data_AF-A0A4Y2VK69-F1
#
_entry.id   AF-A0A4Y2VK69-F1
#
_cell.length_a   1.000
_cell.length_b   1.000
_cell.length_c   1.000
_cell.angle_alpha   90.00
_cell.angle_beta   90.00
_cell.angle_gamma   90.00
#
_symmetry.space_group_name_H-M   'P 1'
#
loop_
_entity.id
_entity.type
_entity.pdbx_description
1 polymer ?
#
loop_
_entity_poly.entity_id
_entity_poly.type
_entity_poly.pdbx_seq_one_letter_code
_entity_poly.pdbx_strand_id
1 'polypeptide(L)' 'MDHFQGLHFLLISHQSTSSLPGYLKNRVDAAEVRSAEELKNRITTETATVTPQMLNNGWRTIENRLDILRAPLVAPVEAY' A
#
# COMPACT_ATOMS: atom_id res chain seq x y z
N MET A 1 21.57 16.45 2.06
CA MET A 1 20.15 16.07 2.07
C MET A 1 19.89 15.02 0.98
N ASP A 2 19.96 13.77 1.40
CA ASP A 2 18.97 12.72 1.12
C ASP A 2 18.72 12.22 -0.31
N HIS A 3 19.78 11.76 -0.98
CA HIS A 3 19.62 10.77 -2.07
C HIS A 3 19.06 9.41 -1.58
N PHE A 4 19.26 9.08 -0.29
CA PHE A 4 18.78 7.83 0.32
C PHE A 4 17.28 7.85 0.67
N GLN A 5 16.73 8.99 1.13
CA GLN A 5 15.29 9.09 1.42
C GLN A 5 14.46 9.15 0.13
N GLY A 6 15.00 9.75 -0.94
CA GLY A 6 14.35 9.77 -2.26
C GLY A 6 14.16 8.37 -2.85
N LEU A 7 15.15 7.48 -2.70
CA LEU A 7 15.06 6.08 -3.13
C LEU A 7 14.11 5.25 -2.27
N HIS A 8 14.07 5.50 -0.96
CA HIS A 8 13.13 4.84 -0.06
C HIS A 8 11.68 5.24 -0.38
N PHE A 9 11.43 6.52 -0.66
CA PHE A 9 10.12 7.01 -1.10
C PHE A 9 9.74 6.49 -2.49
N LEU A 10 10.69 6.41 -3.43
CA LEU A 10 10.44 5.81 -4.75
C LEU A 10 10.09 4.32 -4.63
N LEU A 11 10.77 3.55 -3.78
CA LEU A 11 10.42 2.16 -3.50
C LEU A 11 9.05 2.01 -2.80
N ILE A 12 8.64 2.99 -2.00
CA ILE A 12 7.31 3.03 -1.35
C ILE A 12 6.19 3.32 -2.37
N SER A 13 6.46 4.15 -3.38
CA SER A 13 5.48 4.59 -4.38
C SER A 13 5.40 3.71 -5.62
N HIS A 14 6.48 3.00 -6.01
CA HIS A 14 6.51 2.43 -7.35
C HIS A 14 5.89 1.04 -7.52
N GLN A 15 5.86 0.15 -6.52
CA GLN A 15 5.42 -1.21 -6.77
C GLN A 15 4.80 -1.90 -5.56
N SER A 16 3.46 -1.96 -5.52
CA SER A 16 2.84 -3.22 -5.13
C SER A 16 1.37 -3.28 -5.52
N THR A 17 1.15 -3.92 -6.67
CA THR A 17 -0.05 -4.71 -6.95
C THR A 17 -0.38 -5.72 -5.84
N SER A 18 0.58 -6.01 -4.94
CA SER A 18 0.43 -6.87 -3.76
C SER A 18 -0.20 -6.20 -2.53
N SER A 19 -0.38 -4.87 -2.55
CA SER A 19 -1.06 -4.16 -1.47
C SER A 19 -2.58 -4.28 -1.63
N LEU A 20 -3.32 -4.41 -0.53
CA LEU A 20 -4.78 -4.55 -0.58
C LEU A 20 -5.49 -3.41 -1.36
N PRO A 21 -5.10 -2.12 -1.22
CA PRO A 21 -5.67 -1.05 -2.04
C PRO A 21 -5.32 -1.19 -3.53
N GLY A 22 -4.09 -1.59 -3.86
CA GLY A 22 -3.68 -1.84 -5.25
C GLY A 22 -4.41 -3.01 -5.88
N TYR A 23 -4.64 -4.08 -5.11
CA TYR A 23 -5.43 -5.24 -5.51
C TYR A 23 -6.87 -4.85 -5.87
N LEU A 24 -7.56 -4.12 -4.98
CA LEU A 24 -8.95 -3.71 -5.21
C LEU A 24 -9.06 -2.75 -6.40
N LYS A 25 -8.15 -1.78 -6.51
CA LYS A 25 -8.12 -0.85 -7.64
C LYS A 25 -8.01 -1.60 -8.96
N ASN A 26 -7.09 -2.56 -9.07
CA ASN A 26 -6.89 -3.33 -10.30
C ASN A 26 -8.13 -4.13 -10.71
N ARG A 27 -8.90 -4.64 -9.75
CA ARG A 27 -10.11 -5.43 -10.05
C ARG A 27 -11.32 -4.55 -10.34
N VAL A 28 -11.46 -3.42 -9.67
CA VAL A 28 -12.52 -2.45 -9.95
C VAL A 28 -12.32 -1.82 -11.33
N ASP A 29 -11.09 -1.46 -11.67
CA ASP A 29 -10.71 -0.83 -12.94
C ASP A 29 -10.53 -1.83 -14.10
N ALA A 30 -10.74 -3.14 -13.86
CA ALA A 30 -10.50 -4.19 -14.85
C ALA A 30 -11.37 -4.07 -16.11
N ALA A 31 -12.47 -3.33 -16.05
CA ALA A 31 -13.34 -3.05 -17.17
C ALA A 31 -13.94 -1.64 -17.07
N GLU A 32 -14.37 -1.09 -18.20
CA GLU A 32 -15.13 0.16 -18.21
C GLU A 32 -16.41 0.02 -17.38
N VAL A 33 -16.83 1.12 -16.75
CA VAL A 33 -17.98 1.19 -15.85
C VAL A 33 -19.00 2.11 -16.48
N ARG A 34 -20.22 1.61 -16.71
CA ARG A 34 -21.27 2.33 -17.45
C ARG A 34 -22.25 3.07 -16.55
N SER A 35 -22.26 2.78 -15.25
CA SER A 35 -23.11 3.47 -14.27
C SER A 35 -22.52 3.44 -12.85
N ALA A 36 -23.00 4.34 -12.00
CA ALA A 36 -22.63 4.35 -10.58
C ALA A 36 -23.11 3.10 -9.84
N GLU A 37 -24.23 2.50 -10.27
CA GLU A 37 -24.74 1.26 -9.68
C GLU A 37 -23.85 0.07 -10.03
N GLU A 38 -23.38 -0.01 -11.28
CA GLU A 38 -22.41 -1.01 -11.70
C GLU A 38 -21.10 -0.88 -10.90
N LEU A 39 -20.61 0.35 -10.71
CA LEU A 39 -19.42 0.61 -9.89
C LEU A 39 -19.60 0.11 -8.46
N LYS A 40 -20.73 0.46 -7.84
CA LYS A 40 -21.04 0.07 -6.46
C LYS A 40 -21.12 -1.45 -6.32
N ASN A 41 -21.78 -2.12 -7.25
CA ASN A 41 -21.87 -3.58 -7.27
C ASN A 41 -20.50 -4.22 -7.44
N ARG A 42 -19.67 -3.71 -8.36
CA ARG A 42 -18.32 -4.21 -8.59
C ARG A 42 -17.44 -4.03 -7.35
N ILE A 43 -17.43 -2.85 -6.74
CA ILE A 43 -16.71 -2.61 -5.48
C ILE A 43 -17.17 -3.60 -4.40
N THR A 44 -18.47 -3.84 -4.28
CA THR A 44 -19.04 -4.75 -3.28
C THR A 44 -18.59 -6.19 -3.52
N THR A 45 -18.71 -6.67 -4.76
CA THR A 45 -18.26 -8.02 -5.16
C THR A 45 -16.76 -8.19 -4.95
N GLU A 46 -15.96 -7.22 -5.38
CA GLU A 46 -14.51 -7.30 -5.28
C GLU A 46 -14.03 -7.24 -3.83
N THR A 47 -14.63 -6.40 -3.01
CA THR A 47 -14.37 -6.34 -1.56
C THR A 47 -14.76 -7.65 -0.88
N ALA A 48 -15.84 -8.31 -1.31
CA ALA A 48 -16.24 -9.61 -0.76
C ALA A 48 -15.22 -10.73 -1.05
N THR A 49 -14.34 -10.56 -2.06
CA THR A 49 -13.26 -11.52 -2.34
C THR A 49 -12.04 -11.35 -1.44
N VAL A 50 -11.98 -10.26 -0.67
CA VAL A 50 -10.88 -9.99 0.26
C VAL A 50 -10.94 -10.97 1.43
N THR A 51 -9.89 -11.78 1.57
CA THR A 51 -9.80 -12.73 2.68
C THR A 51 -9.24 -12.08 3.94
N PRO A 52 -9.52 -12.63 5.15
CA PRO A 52 -8.89 -12.19 6.39
C PRO A 52 -7.36 -12.20 6.34
N GLN A 53 -6.77 -13.14 5.57
CA GLN A 53 -5.33 -13.19 5.36
C GLN A 53 -4.81 -11.96 4.59
N MET A 54 -5.52 -11.51 3.57
CA MET A 54 -5.15 -10.32 2.80
C MET A 54 -5.23 -9.05 3.66
N LEU A 55 -6.24 -8.96 4.53
CA LEU A 55 -6.36 -7.88 5.52
C LEU A 55 -5.18 -7.90 6.51
N ASN A 56 -4.88 -9.06 7.10
CA ASN A 56 -3.76 -9.21 8.03
C ASN A 56 -2.41 -8.88 7.38
N ASN A 57 -2.20 -9.30 6.13
CA ASN A 57 -0.98 -8.99 5.39
C ASN A 57 -0.89 -7.49 5.05
N GLY A 58 -2.00 -6.87 4.68
CA GLY A 58 -2.09 -5.43 4.48
C GLY A 58 -1.79 -4.66 5.77
N TRP A 59 -2.35 -5.10 6.89
CA TRP A 59 -2.11 -4.51 8.21
C TRP A 59 -0.64 -4.63 8.62
N ARG A 60 -0.03 -5.82 8.51
CA ARG A 60 1.39 -6.03 8.79
C ARG A 60 2.30 -5.15 7.93
N THR A 61 1.92 -4.90 6.68
CA THR A 61 2.67 -4.00 5.80
C THR A 61 2.65 -2.56 6.31
N ILE A 62 1.52 -2.10 6.86
CA ILE A 62 1.38 -0.78 7.49
C ILE A 62 2.21 -0.73 8.77
N GLU A 63 2.13 -1.74 9.63
CA GLU A 63 2.91 -1.84 10.86
C GLU A 63 4.42 -1.80 10.59
N ASN A 64 4.90 -2.59 9.62
CA ASN A 64 6.31 -2.58 9.22
C ASN A 64 6.75 -1.21 8.71
N ARG A 65 5.91 -0.51 7.93
CA ARG A 65 6.22 0.83 7.44
C ARG A 65 6.27 1.85 8.56
N LEU A 66 5.34 1.76 9.51
CA LEU A 66 5.36 2.60 10.72
C LEU A 66 6.59 2.33 11.56
N ASP A 67 7.00 1.07 11.70
CA ASP A 67 8.19 0.69 12.45
C ASP A 67 9.47 1.22 11.81
N ILE A 68 9.58 1.18 10.47
CA ILE A 68 10.69 1.82 9.74
C ILE A 68 10.72 3.34 9.97
N LEU A 69 9.56 4.00 9.96
CA LEU A 69 9.47 5.44 10.25
C LEU A 69 9.77 5.76 11.72
N ARG A 70 9.53 4.81 12.62
CA ARG A 70 9.75 4.94 14.07
C ARG A 70 11.15 4.51 14.49
N ALA A 71 11.86 3.76 13.65
CA ALA A 71 13.26 3.49 13.85
C ALA A 71 13.96 4.84 14.02
N PRO A 72 14.65 5.09 15.15
CA PRO A 72 15.45 6.30 15.28
C PRO A 72 16.35 6.35 14.05
N LEU A 73 16.31 7.46 13.31
CA LEU A 73 17.42 7.81 12.44
C LEU A 73 18.64 7.63 13.33
N VAL A 74 19.41 6.56 13.12
CA VAL A 74 20.71 6.42 13.75
C VAL A 74 21.49 7.58 13.16
N ALA A 75 21.43 8.71 13.87
CA ALA A 75 22.26 9.85 13.60
C ALA A 75 23.69 9.30 13.58
N PRO A 76 24.52 9.64 12.59
CA PRO A 76 25.93 9.35 12.69
C PRO A 76 26.38 9.98 14.01
N VAL A 77 26.82 9.13 14.93
CA VAL A 77 27.65 9.58 16.04
C VAL A 77 28.95 10.04 15.40
N GLU A 78 28.99 11.31 15.01
CA GLU A 78 30.23 12.07 14.94
C GLU A 78 30.25 12.90 16.23
N ALA A 79 30.90 12.44 17.29
CA ALA A 79 32.35 12.51 17.46
C ALA A 79 32.87 13.92 17.17
N TYR A 80 32.65 14.81 18.14
CA TYR A 80 33.52 15.96 18.42
C TYR A 80 33.75 16.04 19.94
#